data_AF-A0A4P8PWH6-F1
#
_entry.id   AF-A0A4P8PWH6-F1
#
_cell.length_a   1.000
_cell.length_b   1.000
_cell.length_c   1.000
_cell.angle_alpha   90.00
_cell.angle_beta   90.00
_cell.angle_gamma   90.00
#
_symmetry.space_group_name_H-M   'P 1'
#
loop_
_entity.id
_entity.type
_entity.pdbx_description
1 polymer ?
#
loop_
_entity_poly.entity_id
_entity_poly.type
_entity_poly.pdbx_seq_one_letter_code
_entity_poly.pdbx_strand_id
1 'polypeptide(L)'
;MTARCRAAVAALLTACALLVPGTALADTTATAPTPGIGSSAIGIPGVPVYLPGTLGSRDARIVYLHAEREIARANEIQKQLGVPVEARARVGFEMRNALRAYTRRIMADRATALGLDRTDPNMTWEQITGRYRARGLDGPALFEAIAESASKSRRDIDRQFDLDPANLPPLPAMRLTPAA
;
A
#
# COMPACT_ATOMS: atom_id res chain seq x y z
N MET A 1 -53.04 -3.45 6.43
CA MET A 1 -53.86 -3.38 5.19
C MET A 1 -54.42 -1.97 5.08
N THR A 2 -54.93 -1.58 3.90
CA THR A 2 -55.35 -0.21 3.48
C THR A 2 -54.22 0.85 3.52
N ALA A 3 -54.16 1.83 2.62
CA ALA A 3 -54.71 1.92 1.27
C ALA A 3 -53.72 2.67 0.33
N ARG A 4 -53.85 2.47 -0.99
CA ARG A 4 -53.06 3.18 -2.01
C ARG A 4 -53.74 4.49 -2.40
N CYS A 5 -52.97 5.57 -2.57
CA CYS A 5 -53.39 6.74 -3.37
C CYS A 5 -52.59 6.82 -4.68
N ARG A 6 -53.23 7.36 -5.73
CA ARG A 6 -52.73 7.59 -7.10
C ARG A 6 -52.65 9.12 -7.29
N ALA A 7 -51.54 9.70 -7.77
CA ALA A 7 -51.04 9.77 -9.15
C ALA A 7 -51.66 10.89 -10.02
N ALA A 8 -50.82 11.83 -10.46
CA ALA A 8 -50.94 12.78 -11.59
C ALA A 8 -49.51 13.34 -11.85
N VAL A 9 -48.94 13.60 -13.05
CA VAL A 9 -49.43 13.96 -14.40
C VAL A 9 -49.91 15.42 -14.47
N ALA A 10 -49.47 16.33 -15.35
CA ALA A 10 -48.38 16.35 -16.36
C ALA A 10 -47.31 17.40 -15.93
N ALA A 11 -46.45 18.10 -16.73
CA ALA A 11 -46.16 18.26 -18.17
C ALA A 11 -44.62 18.54 -18.30
N LEU A 12 -43.88 18.40 -19.41
CA LEU A 12 -44.07 18.49 -20.89
C LEU A 12 -43.86 19.89 -21.47
N LEU A 13 -42.65 20.16 -21.98
CA LEU A 13 -42.38 21.18 -22.99
C LEU A 13 -41.23 20.74 -23.94
N THR A 14 -41.60 20.47 -25.19
CA THR A 14 -40.75 20.31 -26.39
C THR A 14 -40.04 21.66 -26.71
N ALA A 15 -39.00 21.81 -27.55
CA ALA A 15 -38.36 20.98 -28.58
C ALA A 15 -36.85 21.39 -28.68
N CYS A 16 -36.02 21.07 -29.69
CA CYS A 16 -36.21 20.40 -30.99
C CYS A 16 -34.92 19.68 -31.41
N ALA A 17 -34.98 18.86 -32.47
CA ALA A 17 -33.84 18.09 -32.98
C ALA A 17 -33.01 18.85 -34.03
N LEU A 18 -31.78 18.39 -34.26
CA LEU A 18 -31.20 18.29 -35.60
C LEU A 18 -30.24 17.09 -35.68
N LEU A 19 -30.00 16.59 -36.89
CA LEU A 19 -29.37 15.30 -37.18
C LEU A 19 -28.10 15.49 -38.03
N VAL A 20 -26.98 14.89 -37.61
CA VAL A 20 -25.76 14.78 -38.45
C VAL A 20 -25.13 13.39 -38.26
N PRO A 21 -24.98 12.56 -39.31
CA PRO A 21 -24.24 11.30 -39.24
C PRO A 21 -22.73 11.56 -39.40
N GLY A 22 -22.00 11.69 -38.29
CA GLY A 22 -20.55 11.87 -38.26
C GLY A 22 -19.79 10.54 -38.21
N THR A 23 -18.96 10.28 -39.22
CA THR A 23 -18.10 9.10 -39.37
C THR A 23 -17.31 8.71 -38.11
N ALA A 24 -17.34 7.43 -37.74
CA ALA A 24 -16.42 6.89 -36.75
C ALA A 24 -15.00 6.75 -37.33
N LEU A 25 -14.02 7.33 -36.65
CA LEU A 25 -12.60 6.95 -36.76
C LEU A 25 -12.13 6.53 -35.36
N ALA A 26 -11.78 5.25 -35.22
CA ALA A 26 -11.31 4.68 -33.97
C ALA A 26 -9.81 4.93 -33.80
N ASP A 27 -9.44 6.16 -33.44
CA ASP A 27 -8.07 6.52 -33.13
C ASP A 27 -7.66 5.87 -31.80
N THR A 28 -7.25 4.61 -31.87
CA THR A 28 -6.74 3.82 -30.75
C THR A 28 -5.33 4.28 -30.39
N THR A 29 -5.22 5.53 -29.95
CA THR A 29 -4.08 6.02 -29.17
C THR A 29 -4.13 5.39 -27.79
N ALA A 30 -3.78 4.10 -27.75
CA ALA A 30 -3.54 3.34 -26.52
C ALA A 30 -2.32 3.97 -25.81
N THR A 31 -2.58 5.07 -25.10
CA THR A 31 -1.62 5.74 -24.24
C THR A 31 -1.16 4.71 -23.23
N ALA A 32 0.08 4.24 -23.40
CA ALA A 32 0.67 3.27 -22.49
C ALA A 32 0.56 3.83 -21.06
N PRO A 33 0.20 3.01 -20.06
CA PRO A 33 0.01 3.49 -18.71
C PRO A 33 1.30 4.14 -18.22
N THR A 34 1.28 5.47 -18.06
CA THR A 34 2.43 6.24 -17.62
C THR A 34 3.03 5.59 -16.38
N PRO A 35 4.31 5.19 -16.36
CA PRO A 35 4.93 4.60 -15.19
C PRO A 35 4.73 5.54 -14.01
N GLY A 36 3.97 5.10 -13.02
CA GLY A 36 3.46 5.98 -11.98
C GLY A 36 4.60 6.68 -11.24
N ILE A 37 4.75 7.98 -11.44
CA ILE A 37 5.66 8.85 -10.66
C ILE A 37 5.01 9.05 -9.28
N GLY A 38 4.94 7.96 -8.52
CA GLY A 38 4.16 7.84 -7.29
C GLY A 38 5.04 7.49 -6.10
N SER A 39 5.07 8.38 -5.12
CA SER A 39 5.59 8.10 -3.77
C SER A 39 7.09 7.73 -3.68
N SER A 40 7.95 8.40 -4.46
CA SER A 40 9.36 8.50 -4.07
C SER A 40 9.48 9.32 -2.79
N ALA A 41 9.60 8.63 -1.65
CA ALA A 41 9.72 9.17 -0.29
C ALA A 41 8.44 9.76 0.35
N ILE A 42 7.39 8.93 0.50
CA ILE A 42 6.77 8.86 1.83
C ILE A 42 7.86 8.33 2.79
N GLY A 43 8.48 9.24 3.53
CA GLY A 43 9.30 8.87 4.69
C GLY A 43 8.39 8.25 5.75
N ILE A 44 8.76 7.08 6.27
CA ILE A 44 7.97 6.44 7.32
C ILE A 44 8.22 7.20 8.63
N PRO A 45 7.17 7.67 9.33
CA PRO A 45 7.32 8.35 10.61
C PRO A 45 8.23 7.57 11.57
N GLY A 46 9.06 8.26 12.33
CA GLY A 46 9.99 7.63 13.28
C GLY A 46 11.23 6.94 12.66
N VAL A 47 11.35 6.85 11.33
CA VAL A 47 12.48 6.18 10.65
C VAL A 47 13.40 7.20 9.97
N PRO A 48 14.71 7.24 10.30
CA PRO A 48 15.67 8.12 9.64
C PRO A 48 15.80 7.86 8.14
N VAL A 49 16.13 8.90 7.37
CA VAL A 49 16.40 8.81 5.93
C VAL A 49 17.82 8.28 5.71
N TYR A 50 17.93 7.08 5.16
CA TYR A 50 19.21 6.49 4.74
C TYR A 50 19.42 6.66 3.23
N LEU A 51 20.68 6.79 2.82
CA LEU A 51 21.10 6.89 1.43
C LEU A 51 20.90 5.55 0.68
N PRO A 52 20.77 5.56 -0.66
CA PRO A 52 20.71 4.32 -1.43
C PRO A 52 21.99 3.50 -1.24
N GLY A 53 21.86 2.18 -1.09
CA GLY A 53 23.01 1.27 -1.06
C GLY A 53 23.96 1.37 0.15
N THR A 54 23.62 2.08 1.24
CA THR A 54 24.56 2.25 2.37
C THR A 54 24.39 1.29 3.54
N LEU A 55 23.28 0.56 3.64
CA LEU A 55 23.06 -0.40 4.75
C LEU A 55 23.28 -1.85 4.33
N GLY A 56 24.06 -2.60 5.12
CA GLY A 56 24.11 -4.06 5.03
C GLY A 56 22.77 -4.70 5.42
N SER A 57 22.54 -5.96 5.03
CA SER A 57 21.22 -6.61 5.13
C SER A 57 20.63 -6.66 6.55
N ARG A 58 21.48 -6.81 7.59
CA ARG A 58 21.04 -6.74 9.00
C ARG A 58 20.56 -5.35 9.41
N ASP A 59 21.32 -4.30 9.07
CA ASP A 59 20.96 -2.91 9.35
C ASP A 59 19.67 -2.53 8.61
N ALA A 60 19.54 -2.92 7.35
CA ALA A 60 18.31 -2.75 6.57
C ALA A 60 17.11 -3.50 7.18
N ARG A 61 17.33 -4.67 7.82
CA ARG A 61 16.29 -5.40 8.56
C ARG A 61 15.91 -4.73 9.89
N ILE A 62 16.87 -4.17 10.62
CA ILE A 62 16.59 -3.36 11.83
C ILE A 62 15.70 -2.16 11.46
N VAL A 63 16.07 -1.41 10.41
CA VAL A 63 15.26 -0.31 9.86
C VAL A 63 13.87 -0.80 9.42
N TYR A 64 13.76 -1.99 8.82
CA TYR A 64 12.49 -2.59 8.44
C TYR A 64 11.57 -2.84 9.64
N LEU A 65 12.10 -3.37 10.74
CA LEU A 65 11.32 -3.75 11.91
C LEU A 65 10.89 -2.54 12.76
N HIS A 66 11.72 -1.49 12.85
CA HIS A 66 11.28 -0.21 13.41
C HIS A 66 10.14 0.39 12.59
N ALA A 67 10.21 0.35 11.25
CA ALA A 67 9.12 0.80 10.39
C ALA A 67 7.83 -0.03 10.57
N GLU A 68 7.91 -1.36 10.79
CA GLU A 68 6.72 -2.18 11.10
C GLU A 68 6.04 -1.76 12.42
N ARG A 69 6.80 -1.36 13.44
CA ARG A 69 6.25 -0.80 14.69
C ARG A 69 5.47 0.49 14.44
N GLU A 70 5.95 1.35 13.56
CA GLU A 70 5.30 2.61 13.22
C GLU A 70 4.04 2.43 12.37
N ILE A 71 3.99 1.40 11.50
CA ILE A 71 2.75 0.97 10.84
C ILE A 71 1.72 0.47 11.88
N ALA A 72 2.15 -0.31 12.87
CA ALA A 72 1.26 -0.76 13.95
C ALA A 72 0.74 0.41 14.80
N ARG A 73 1.63 1.33 15.19
CA ARG A 73 1.28 2.56 15.93
C ARG A 73 0.25 3.40 15.15
N ALA A 74 0.45 3.56 13.85
CA ALA A 74 -0.48 4.30 12.98
C ALA A 74 -1.87 3.64 12.89
N ASN A 75 -1.97 2.31 12.88
CA ASN A 75 -3.27 1.63 12.91
C ASN A 75 -4.00 1.86 14.23
N GLU A 76 -3.32 1.67 15.37
CA GLU A 76 -3.98 1.81 16.69
C GLU A 76 -4.39 3.26 16.98
N ILE A 77 -3.59 4.26 16.58
CA ILE A 77 -3.99 5.68 16.68
C ILE A 77 -5.25 5.95 15.84
N GLN A 78 -5.28 5.52 14.57
CA GLN A 78 -6.45 5.72 13.72
C GLN A 78 -7.70 4.98 14.26
N LYS A 79 -7.52 3.81 14.87
CA LYS A 79 -8.58 3.01 15.49
C LYS A 79 -9.14 3.68 16.74
N GLN A 80 -8.29 4.29 17.57
CA GLN A 80 -8.69 5.14 18.70
C GLN A 80 -9.45 6.41 18.24
N LEU A 81 -9.07 6.98 17.10
CA LEU A 81 -9.75 8.12 16.46
C LEU A 81 -11.03 7.73 15.70
N GLY A 82 -11.47 6.47 15.74
CA GLY A 82 -12.70 6.01 15.07
C GLY A 82 -12.62 5.96 13.53
N VAL A 83 -11.42 5.98 12.94
CA VAL A 83 -11.24 5.99 11.48
C VAL A 83 -11.78 4.67 10.87
N PRO A 84 -12.59 4.74 9.79
CA PRO A 84 -13.13 3.56 9.12
C PRO A 84 -12.07 2.53 8.73
N VAL A 85 -12.38 1.25 8.92
CA VAL A 85 -11.43 0.16 8.77
C VAL A 85 -10.82 0.06 7.37
N GLU A 86 -11.58 0.36 6.31
CA GLU A 86 -11.06 0.42 4.93
C GLU A 86 -9.99 1.52 4.75
N ALA A 87 -10.21 2.70 5.33
CA ALA A 87 -9.24 3.79 5.29
C ALA A 87 -7.96 3.43 6.07
N ARG A 88 -8.09 2.82 7.26
CA ARG A 88 -6.95 2.28 8.03
C ARG A 88 -6.16 1.24 7.25
N ALA A 89 -6.88 0.30 6.63
CA ALA A 89 -6.30 -0.75 5.81
C ALA A 89 -5.56 -0.19 4.59
N ARG A 90 -6.09 0.86 3.95
CA ARG A 90 -5.42 1.54 2.84
C ARG A 90 -4.15 2.26 3.29
N VAL A 91 -4.20 3.01 4.40
CA VAL A 91 -3.02 3.69 4.96
C VAL A 91 -1.92 2.68 5.31
N GLY A 92 -2.25 1.62 6.05
CA GLY A 92 -1.28 0.56 6.38
C GLY A 92 -0.69 -0.14 5.15
N PHE A 93 -1.53 -0.42 4.15
CA PHE A 93 -1.10 -1.00 2.87
C PHE A 93 -0.10 -0.11 2.11
N GLU A 94 -0.38 1.19 1.94
CA GLU A 94 0.53 2.11 1.26
C GLU A 94 1.83 2.29 2.06
N MET A 95 1.75 2.40 3.39
CA MET A 95 2.95 2.44 4.24
C MET A 95 3.81 1.16 4.09
N ARG A 96 3.19 -0.03 3.96
CA ARG A 96 3.93 -1.29 3.74
C ARG A 96 4.55 -1.38 2.34
N ASN A 97 3.86 -0.89 1.32
CA ASN A 97 4.41 -0.80 -0.04
C ASN A 97 5.62 0.16 -0.06
N ALA A 98 5.48 1.35 0.55
CA ALA A 98 6.58 2.31 0.73
C ALA A 98 7.76 1.70 1.51
N LEU A 99 7.50 1.00 2.62
CA LEU A 99 8.51 0.28 3.40
C LEU A 99 9.34 -0.70 2.56
N ARG A 100 8.66 -1.54 1.77
CA ARG A 100 9.31 -2.55 0.93
C ARG A 100 10.20 -1.91 -0.14
N ALA A 101 9.74 -0.86 -0.80
CA ALA A 101 10.56 -0.12 -1.77
C ALA A 101 11.72 0.64 -1.09
N TYR A 102 11.45 1.29 0.04
CA TYR A 102 12.43 2.07 0.81
C TYR A 102 13.60 1.21 1.30
N THR A 103 13.31 0.05 1.90
CA THR A 103 14.35 -0.84 2.42
C THR A 103 15.18 -1.49 1.31
N ARG A 104 14.55 -1.89 0.19
CA ARG A 104 15.27 -2.36 -1.01
C ARG A 104 16.16 -1.30 -1.64
N ARG A 105 15.81 -0.01 -1.54
CA ARG A 105 16.66 1.11 -2.02
C ARG A 105 17.93 1.28 -1.18
N ILE A 106 17.85 1.12 0.15
CA ILE A 106 18.97 1.39 1.07
C ILE A 106 19.90 0.19 1.28
N MET A 107 19.49 -1.02 0.90
CA MET A 107 20.35 -2.21 0.89
C MET A 107 21.58 -2.06 -0.01
N ALA A 108 22.77 -2.25 0.55
CA ALA A 108 24.05 -2.31 -0.18
C ALA A 108 24.08 -3.49 -1.16
N ASP A 109 23.59 -4.65 -0.75
CA ASP A 109 23.38 -5.81 -1.64
C ASP A 109 22.27 -5.51 -2.66
N ARG A 110 22.71 -5.06 -3.84
CA ARG A 110 21.83 -4.79 -4.99
C ARG A 110 21.28 -6.06 -5.62
N ALA A 111 21.98 -7.19 -5.52
CA ALA A 111 21.56 -8.45 -6.13
C ALA A 111 20.35 -9.03 -5.38
N THR A 112 20.41 -9.11 -4.05
CA THR A 112 19.27 -9.52 -3.22
C THR A 112 18.11 -8.52 -3.32
N ALA A 113 18.37 -7.22 -3.34
CA ALA A 113 17.32 -6.22 -3.52
C ALA A 113 16.54 -6.42 -4.85
N LEU A 114 17.25 -6.58 -5.98
CA LEU A 114 16.65 -6.88 -7.28
C LEU A 114 16.05 -8.30 -7.37
N GLY A 115 16.48 -9.22 -6.53
CA GLY A 115 15.82 -10.53 -6.35
C GLY A 115 14.44 -10.35 -5.71
N LEU A 116 14.38 -9.62 -4.59
CA LEU A 116 13.14 -9.36 -3.84
C LEU A 116 12.10 -8.58 -4.64
N ASP A 117 12.51 -7.70 -5.56
CA ASP A 117 11.58 -7.02 -6.49
C ASP A 117 10.90 -7.98 -7.48
N ARG A 118 11.54 -9.12 -7.79
CA ARG A 118 10.99 -10.16 -8.69
C ARG A 118 10.21 -11.24 -7.93
N THR A 119 10.72 -11.72 -6.79
CA THR A 119 10.07 -12.81 -6.01
C THR A 119 8.89 -12.32 -5.17
N ASP A 120 8.99 -11.10 -4.66
CA ASP A 120 8.05 -10.50 -3.74
C ASP A 120 7.69 -9.08 -4.23
N PRO A 121 7.03 -8.91 -5.39
CA PRO A 121 6.58 -7.59 -5.85
C PRO A 121 5.63 -6.92 -4.85
N ASN A 122 5.39 -5.61 -5.00
CA ASN A 122 4.41 -4.88 -4.20
C ASN A 122 2.98 -5.16 -4.69
N MET A 123 2.04 -5.18 -3.75
CA MET A 123 0.59 -5.28 -4.01
C MET A 123 0.08 -4.12 -4.89
N THR A 124 -0.87 -4.34 -5.80
CA THR A 124 -1.95 -3.35 -6.00
C THR A 124 -3.05 -3.56 -4.95
N TRP A 125 -3.95 -2.59 -4.78
CA TRP A 125 -5.05 -2.68 -3.80
C TRP A 125 -6.06 -3.77 -4.18
N GLU A 126 -6.32 -3.91 -5.46
CA GLU A 126 -7.23 -4.90 -6.07
C GLU A 126 -6.65 -6.31 -5.87
N GLN A 127 -5.34 -6.45 -6.03
CA GLN A 127 -4.63 -7.71 -5.80
C GLN A 127 -4.61 -8.13 -4.31
N ILE A 128 -4.36 -7.20 -3.38
CA ILE A 128 -4.35 -7.55 -1.95
C ILE A 128 -5.75 -7.82 -1.43
N THR A 129 -6.76 -7.02 -1.81
CA THR A 129 -8.16 -7.27 -1.43
C THR A 129 -8.67 -8.57 -2.07
N GLY A 130 -8.36 -8.83 -3.35
CA GLY A 130 -8.65 -10.10 -4.02
C GLY A 130 -8.01 -11.31 -3.32
N ARG A 131 -6.76 -11.20 -2.87
CA ARG A 131 -6.08 -12.25 -2.08
C ARG A 131 -6.81 -12.56 -0.76
N TYR A 132 -7.41 -11.57 -0.11
CA TYR A 132 -8.17 -11.79 1.13
C TYR A 132 -9.61 -12.28 0.88
N ARG A 133 -10.26 -11.86 -0.23
CA ARG A 133 -11.53 -12.48 -0.68
C ARG A 133 -11.36 -13.96 -1.02
N ALA A 134 -10.25 -14.32 -1.67
CA ALA A 134 -9.88 -15.72 -1.93
C ALA A 134 -9.60 -16.56 -0.66
N ARG A 135 -9.57 -15.93 0.53
CA ARG A 135 -9.49 -16.60 1.85
C ARG A 135 -10.84 -16.62 2.59
N GLY A 136 -11.94 -16.20 1.94
CA GLY A 136 -13.27 -16.15 2.54
C GLY A 136 -13.51 -14.94 3.46
N LEU A 137 -12.64 -13.92 3.46
CA LEU A 137 -12.91 -12.66 4.16
C LEU A 137 -13.59 -11.66 3.21
N ASP A 138 -14.55 -10.89 3.71
CA ASP A 138 -15.10 -9.73 3.01
C ASP A 138 -15.46 -8.60 4.00
N GLY A 139 -15.80 -7.43 3.47
CA GLY A 139 -16.26 -6.28 4.25
C GLY A 139 -15.26 -5.87 5.35
N PRO A 140 -15.73 -5.48 6.56
CA PRO A 140 -14.86 -5.03 7.64
C PRO A 140 -13.76 -6.03 8.04
N ALA A 141 -14.05 -7.34 8.01
CA ALA A 141 -13.10 -8.38 8.40
C ALA A 141 -11.93 -8.51 7.41
N LEU A 142 -12.19 -8.33 6.11
CA LEU A 142 -11.15 -8.26 5.09
C LEU A 142 -10.21 -7.06 5.33
N PHE A 143 -10.78 -5.90 5.63
CA PHE A 143 -9.97 -4.69 5.83
C PHE A 143 -9.16 -4.73 7.12
N GLU A 144 -9.72 -5.21 8.24
CA GLU A 144 -8.94 -5.36 9.49
C GLU A 144 -7.78 -6.37 9.29
N ALA A 145 -8.01 -7.47 8.57
CA ALA A 145 -6.96 -8.44 8.24
C ALA A 145 -5.85 -7.87 7.32
N ILE A 146 -6.16 -6.88 6.48
CA ILE A 146 -5.16 -6.13 5.71
C ILE A 146 -4.40 -5.17 6.64
N ALA A 147 -5.11 -4.36 7.44
CA ALA A 147 -4.53 -3.40 8.38
C ALA A 147 -3.58 -4.07 9.38
N GLU A 148 -4.00 -5.19 9.98
CA GLU A 148 -3.15 -6.00 10.85
C GLU A 148 -1.95 -6.63 10.14
N SER A 149 -2.08 -7.03 8.87
CA SER A 149 -0.96 -7.59 8.10
C SER A 149 0.10 -6.56 7.72
N ALA A 150 -0.28 -5.27 7.73
CA ALA A 150 0.57 -4.18 7.29
C ALA A 150 1.87 -4.05 8.11
N SER A 151 1.82 -4.44 9.38
CA SER A 151 2.93 -4.42 10.35
C SER A 151 3.56 -5.81 10.63
N LYS A 152 3.17 -6.86 9.89
CA LYS A 152 3.59 -8.25 10.17
C LYS A 152 4.42 -8.84 9.02
N SER A 153 5.65 -9.24 9.31
CA SER A 153 6.56 -9.92 8.36
C SER A 153 6.97 -11.34 8.80
N ARG A 154 7.61 -12.08 7.89
CA ARG A 154 8.08 -13.47 8.10
C ARG A 154 9.12 -13.50 9.22
N ARG A 155 8.77 -14.07 10.39
CA ARG A 155 9.66 -14.18 11.55
C ARG A 155 10.96 -14.95 11.29
N ASP A 156 10.97 -15.82 10.28
CA ASP A 156 12.17 -16.57 9.88
C ASP A 156 13.30 -15.67 9.36
N ILE A 157 12.96 -14.53 8.75
CA ILE A 157 13.93 -13.51 8.33
C ILE A 157 14.49 -12.77 9.54
N ASP A 158 13.72 -12.66 10.63
CA ASP A 158 14.20 -12.04 11.88
C ASP A 158 15.20 -12.97 12.58
N ARG A 159 14.89 -14.28 12.60
CA ARG A 159 15.80 -15.33 13.07
C ARG A 159 17.09 -15.41 12.26
N GLN A 160 17.04 -15.21 10.94
CA GLN A 160 18.23 -15.20 10.07
C GLN A 160 19.27 -14.12 10.46
N PHE A 161 18.82 -13.00 11.05
CA PHE A 161 19.67 -11.88 11.43
C PHE A 161 19.89 -11.74 12.93
N ASP A 162 19.44 -12.71 13.74
CA ASP A 162 19.40 -12.62 15.21
C ASP A 162 18.78 -11.30 15.69
N LEU A 163 17.48 -11.14 15.39
CA LEU A 163 16.68 -9.97 15.74
C LEU A 163 15.38 -10.41 16.43
N ASP A 164 15.12 -9.87 17.62
CA ASP A 164 13.82 -9.97 18.28
C ASP A 164 12.97 -8.73 17.99
N PRO A 165 11.79 -8.86 17.33
CA PRO A 165 10.86 -7.75 17.14
C PRO A 165 10.33 -7.10 18.43
N ALA A 166 10.40 -7.74 19.60
CA ALA A 166 10.09 -7.13 20.89
C ALA A 166 11.28 -6.32 21.45
N ASN A 167 12.49 -6.87 21.42
CA ASN A 167 13.74 -6.22 21.83
C ASN A 167 14.66 -5.87 20.64
N LEU A 168 14.23 -4.93 19.79
CA LEU A 168 15.03 -4.48 18.65
C LEU A 168 16.28 -3.73 19.08
N PRO A 169 17.43 -3.94 18.40
CA PRO A 169 18.57 -3.04 18.46
C PRO A 169 18.21 -1.59 18.11
N PRO A 170 18.99 -0.58 18.56
CA PRO A 170 18.81 0.79 18.11
C PRO A 170 18.94 0.89 16.57
N LEU A 171 18.31 1.93 16.00
CA LEU A 171 18.46 2.25 14.59
C LEU A 171 19.94 2.45 14.23
N PRO A 172 20.43 1.91 13.10
CA PRO A 172 21.84 2.03 12.71
C PRO A 172 22.21 3.50 12.45
N ALA A 173 23.46 3.86 12.73
CA ALA A 173 23.99 5.18 12.39
C ALA A 173 23.90 5.46 10.88
N MET A 174 23.73 6.73 10.51
CA MET A 174 23.69 7.11 9.10
C MET A 174 25.07 6.89 8.45
N ARG A 175 25.12 6.04 7.42
CA ARG A 175 26.34 5.74 6.65
C ARG A 175 26.35 6.56 5.36
N LEU A 176 27.45 7.30 5.12
CA LEU A 176 27.67 8.11 3.91
C LEU A 176 28.32 7.32 2.76
N THR A 177 28.96 6.20 3.06
CA THR A 177 29.53 5.24 2.10
C THR A 177 28.71 3.94 2.10
N PRO A 178 28.84 3.11 1.05
CA PRO A 178 28.37 1.73 1.08
C PRO A 178 28.87 0.96 2.32
N ALA A 179 28.11 -0.03 2.76
CA ALA A 179 28.65 -1.07 3.64
C ALA A 179 29.62 -1.94 2.82
N ALA A 180 30.78 -2.23 3.41
CA ALA A 180 31.72 -3.24 2.91
C ALA A 180 31.24 -4.66 3.24
#